data_AF-A0A7J2I4G2-F1
#
_entry.id   AF-A0A7J2I4G2-F1
#
_cell.length_a   1.000
_cell.length_b   1.000
_cell.length_c   1.000
_cell.angle_alpha   90.00
_cell.angle_beta   90.00
_cell.angle_gamma   90.00
#
_symmetry.space_group_name_H-M   'P 1'
#
loop_
_entity.id
_entity.type
_entity.pdbx_description
1 polymer ?
#
loop_
_entity_poly.entity_id
_entity_poly.type
_entity_poly.pdbx_seq_one_letter_code
_entity_poly.pdbx_strand_id
1 'polypeptide(L)' 'MNERLQAMIEALMWVEYMLEEARNRPDGVERVLREVREAMDDIKRGVAVDFRTRLRSFY' A
#
# COMPACT_ATOMS: atom_id res chain seq x y z
N MET A 1 12.07 17.38 1.34
CA MET A 1 11.56 16.29 2.21
C MET A 1 12.48 15.10 2.01
N ASN A 2 12.89 14.39 3.06
CA ASN A 2 13.76 13.21 2.94
C ASN A 2 13.03 12.12 2.11
N GLU A 3 13.67 11.52 1.11
CA GLU A 3 13.08 10.48 0.24
C GLU A 3 12.50 9.31 1.05
N ARG A 4 13.16 8.93 2.14
CA ARG A 4 12.67 7.90 3.06
C ARG A 4 11.39 8.32 3.77
N LEU A 5 11.32 9.57 4.22
CA LEU A 5 10.12 10.11 4.85
C LEU A 5 8.95 10.18 3.84
N GLN A 6 9.25 10.57 2.61
CA GLN A 6 8.26 10.61 1.54
C GLN A 6 7.71 9.21 1.23
N ALA A 7 8.57 8.20 1.07
CA ALA A 7 8.14 6.82 0.84
C ALA A 7 7.28 6.26 1.99
N MET A 8 7.58 6.63 3.25
CA MET A 8 6.76 6.25 4.40
C MET A 8 5.37 6.88 4.36
N ILE A 9 5.26 8.17 4.02
CA ILE A 9 3.98 8.86 3.88
C ILE A 9 3.15 8.22 2.74
N GLU A 10 3.79 7.96 1.60
CA GLU A 10 3.13 7.33 0.45
C GLU A 10 2.62 5.92 0.76
N ALA A 11 3.39 5.13 1.52
CA ALA A 11 2.96 3.81 1.96
C ALA A 11 1.74 3.88 2.90
N LEU A 12 1.70 4.87 3.82
CA LEU A 12 0.56 5.06 4.72
C LEU A 12 -0.70 5.49 3.97
N MET A 13 -0.58 6.44 3.04
CA MET A 13 -1.69 6.86 2.18
C MET A 13 -2.25 5.71 1.35
N TRP A 14 -1.37 4.84 0.84
CA TRP A 14 -1.79 3.66 0.09
C TRP A 14 -2.61 2.69 0.96
N VAL A 15 -2.20 2.45 2.21
CA VAL A 15 -2.95 1.59 3.14
C VAL A 15 -4.29 2.21 3.52
N GLU A 16 -4.32 3.51 3.82
CA GLU A 16 -5.55 4.24 4.13
C GLU A 16 -6.56 4.13 2.98
N TYR A 17 -6.13 4.41 1.76
CA TYR A 17 -6.97 4.29 0.57
C TYR A 17 -7.56 2.87 0.39
N MET A 18 -6.73 1.83 0.54
CA MET A 18 -7.20 0.45 0.45
C MET A 18 -8.26 0.13 1.51
N LEU A 19 -8.12 0.66 2.72
CA LEU A 19 -9.09 0.47 3.79
C LEU A 19 -10.40 1.21 3.52
N GLU A 20 -10.36 2.39 2.91
CA GLU A 20 -11.56 3.13 2.49
C GLU A 20 -12.35 2.34 1.41
N GLU A 21 -11.67 1.83 0.39
CA GLU A 21 -12.26 0.99 -0.67
C GLU A 21 -12.82 -0.34 -0.15
N ALA A 22 -12.19 -0.88 0.90
CA ALA A 22 -12.57 -2.12 1.54
C ALA A 22 -13.73 -1.98 2.54
N ARG A 23 -14.08 -0.76 2.97
CA ARG A 23 -14.94 -0.51 4.14
C ARG A 23 -16.31 -1.18 4.10
N ASN A 24 -16.86 -1.41 2.90
CA ASN A 24 -18.18 -2.01 2.71
C ASN A 24 -18.13 -3.46 2.18
N ARG A 25 -16.95 -4.08 2.15
CA ARG A 25 -16.76 -5.45 1.65
C ARG A 25 -16.64 -6.43 2.82
N PRO A 26 -17.36 -7.57 2.80
CA PRO A 26 -17.28 -8.56 3.87
C PRO A 26 -15.88 -9.12 4.14
N ASP A 27 -15.02 -9.15 3.12
CA ASP A 27 -13.64 -9.63 3.16
C ASP A 27 -12.61 -8.51 2.94
N GLY A 28 -13.05 -7.25 3.08
CA GLY A 28 -12.24 -6.08 2.72
C GLY A 28 -10.94 -6.01 3.52
N VAL A 29 -11.00 -6.20 4.83
CA VAL A 29 -9.83 -6.13 5.71
C VAL A 29 -8.83 -7.25 5.39
N GLU A 30 -9.30 -8.49 5.22
CA GLU A 30 -8.47 -9.64 4.85
C GLU A 30 -7.78 -9.42 3.51
N ARG A 31 -8.47 -8.80 2.56
CA ARG A 31 -7.89 -8.40 1.28
C ARG A 31 -6.77 -7.37 1.47
N VAL A 32 -7.02 -6.27 2.19
CA VAL A 32 -5.98 -5.25 2.46
C VAL A 32 -4.76 -5.87 3.14
N LEU A 33 -4.98 -6.72 4.15
CA LEU A 33 -3.88 -7.39 4.86
C LEU A 33 -3.02 -8.27 3.94
N ARG A 34 -3.63 -8.94 2.97
CA ARG A 34 -2.91 -9.74 1.96
C ARG A 34 -2.07 -8.84 1.06
N GLU A 35 -2.64 -7.77 0.51
CA GLU A 35 -1.92 -6.84 -0.36
C GLU A 35 -0.73 -6.18 0.37
N VAL A 36 -0.90 -5.81 1.65
CA VAL A 36 0.19 -5.28 2.50
C VAL A 36 1.28 -6.33 2.74
N ARG A 37 0.93 -7.58 2.99
CA ARG A 37 1.91 -8.67 3.18
C ARG A 37 2.74 -8.92 1.92
N GLU A 38 2.10 -8.94 0.76
CA GLU A 38 2.78 -9.07 -0.53
C GLU A 38 3.76 -7.91 -0.74
N ALA A 39 3.34 -6.67 -0.48
CA ALA A 39 4.23 -5.50 -0.56
C ALA A 39 5.43 -5.58 0.40
N MET A 40 5.22 -6.07 1.62
CA MET A 40 6.32 -6.28 2.58
C MET A 40 7.29 -7.36 2.11
N ASP A 41 6.78 -8.44 1.51
CA ASP A 41 7.62 -9.53 1.01
C ASP A 41 8.42 -9.12 -0.24
N ASP A 42 7.85 -8.28 -1.11
CA ASP A 42 8.57 -7.62 -2.20
C ASP A 42 9.75 -6.80 -1.66
N ILE A 43 9.51 -5.95 -0.66
CA ILE A 43 10.54 -5.12 -0.02
C ILE A 43 11.64 -5.99 0.60
N LYS A 44 11.28 -7.07 1.31
CA LYS A 44 12.27 -8.00 1.91
C LYS A 44 13.14 -8.68 0.86
N ARG A 45 12.62 -8.91 -0.35
CA ARG A 45 13.35 -9.49 -1.49
C ARG A 45 14.20 -8.45 -2.23
N GLY A 46 14.23 -7.20 -1.78
CA GLY A 46 14.95 -6.10 -2.41
C GLY A 46 14.23 -5.54 -3.64
N VAL A 47 12.96 -5.88 -3.84
CA VAL A 47 12.15 -5.27 -4.91
C VAL A 47 11.75 -3.88 -4.48
N ALA A 48 12.11 -2.88 -5.28
CA ALA A 48 11.67 -1.51 -5.07
C ALA A 48 10.15 -1.44 -5.30
N VAL A 49 9.40 -1.08 -4.26
CA VAL A 49 7.96 -0.83 -4.37
C VAL A 49 7.74 0.67 -4.55
N ASP A 50 7.22 1.06 -5.71
CA ASP A 50 6.78 2.43 -5.97
C ASP A 50 5.30 2.59 -5.59
N PHE A 51 5.07 3.15 -4.40
CA PHE A 51 3.72 3.43 -3.91
C PHE A 51 3.00 4.51 -4.72
N ARG A 52 3.71 5.42 -5.41
CA ARG A 52 3.06 6.41 -6.29
C ARG A 52 2.45 5.74 -7.51
N THR A 53 3.14 4.78 -8.10
CA THR A 53 2.61 4.01 -9.24
C THR A 53 1.38 3.22 -8.82
N ARG A 54 1.38 2.64 -7.61
CA ARG A 54 0.18 1.98 -7.05
C ARG A 54 -0.94 2.97 -6.84
N LEU A 55 -0.70 4.10 -6.15
CA LEU A 55 -1.68 5.18 -5.95
C LEU A 55 -2.26 5.70 -7.27
N ARG A 56 -1.45 5.89 -8.31
CA ARG A 56 -1.90 6.31 -9.65
C ARG A 56 -2.74 5.27 -10.38
N SER A 57 -2.51 3.98 -10.12
CA SER A 57 -3.32 2.92 -10.72
C SER A 57 -4.75 2.88 -10.16
N PHE A 58 -5.01 3.63 -9.08
CA PHE A 58 -6.32 3.76 -8.46
C PHE A 58 -7.09 5.05 -8.87
N TYR A 59 -6.47 5.95 -9.64
CA TYR A 59 -7.09 7.17 -10.19
C TYR A 59 -7.29 7.04 -11.71
#